data_AF-A0A4P8GTN4-F1
#
_entry.id   AF-A0A4P8GTN4-F1
#
_cell.length_a   1.000
_cell.length_b   1.000
_cell.length_c   1.000
_cell.angle_alpha   90.00
_cell.angle_beta   90.00
_cell.angle_gamma   90.00
#
_symmetry.space_group_name_H-M   'P 1'
#
loop_
_entity.id
_entity.type
_entity.pdbx_description
1 polymer ?
#
loop_
_entity_poly.entity_id
_entity_poly.type
_entity_poly.pdbx_seq_one_letter_code
_entity_poly.pdbx_strand_id
1 'polypeptide(L)'
;MTGKLKSPPVPYLQELWSRIRGLRCIVVVGLPGTGKSLLVREIAAAAGADGRPSAVMQWDVSRESWDSHPSAAATYPEIDGVTHEGIRTAMGIWVREAVADWYSQHADGDDLLIVEAPHIGGRFSELAHVVDDAAEPSLRGAGTLFVLVAPTKALQLTLKSQRAADMESHGEGSYESNNASPDLLDELTDSLRGPAQELRIASISSTGYDPELYAELMQHVLRHRNVLLVRPDRLMEVTGSVYSLGDQSSRLWATEEQVQRSLDVVESMSQRELAQHTNDWFRS
;
A
#
# COMPACT_ATOMS: atom_id res chain seq x y z
N MET A 1 31.30 -6.81 -1.96
CA MET A 1 31.43 -5.98 -3.18
C MET A 1 30.16 -5.17 -3.30
N THR A 2 30.23 -3.85 -3.17
CA THR A 2 29.08 -2.94 -3.16
C THR A 2 28.44 -2.89 -4.55
N GLY A 3 27.24 -3.44 -4.71
CA GLY A 3 26.38 -3.13 -5.84
C GLY A 3 26.07 -1.64 -5.80
N LYS A 4 26.72 -0.85 -6.67
CA LYS A 4 26.37 0.56 -6.82
C LYS A 4 24.98 0.60 -7.45
N LEU A 5 24.01 1.16 -6.73
CA LEU A 5 22.87 1.84 -7.37
C LEU A 5 23.46 2.68 -8.51
N LYS A 6 23.01 2.45 -9.76
CA LYS A 6 23.60 3.05 -10.97
C LYS A 6 23.62 4.59 -10.94
N SER A 7 22.85 5.18 -10.04
CA SER A 7 22.81 6.60 -9.71
C SER A 7 22.62 6.75 -8.20
N PRO A 8 23.17 7.80 -7.53
CA PRO A 8 22.74 8.12 -6.18
C PRO A 8 21.23 8.35 -6.18
N PRO A 9 20.53 7.92 -5.13
CA PRO A 9 19.10 8.10 -5.09
C PRO A 9 18.72 9.56 -5.13
N VAL A 10 17.57 9.84 -5.74
CA VAL A 10 16.98 11.18 -5.76
C VAL A 10 16.91 11.76 -4.34
N PRO A 11 17.10 13.08 -4.16
CA PRO A 11 17.28 13.69 -2.84
C PRO A 11 16.20 13.32 -1.82
N TYR A 12 14.93 13.25 -2.25
CA TYR A 12 13.80 12.92 -1.39
C TYR A 12 13.80 11.47 -0.87
N LEU A 13 14.64 10.58 -1.40
CA LEU A 13 14.78 9.20 -0.92
C LEU A 13 16.07 8.95 -0.12
N GLN A 14 16.98 9.92 -0.01
CA GLN A 14 18.28 9.71 0.66
C GLN A 14 18.14 9.14 2.07
N GLU A 15 17.18 9.65 2.84
CA GLU A 15 16.90 9.18 4.19
C GLU A 15 16.41 7.72 4.21
N LEU A 16 15.46 7.37 3.32
CA LEU A 16 14.97 5.99 3.17
C LEU A 16 16.13 5.04 2.87
N TRP A 17 16.97 5.38 1.90
CA TRP A 17 18.08 4.50 1.50
C TRP A 17 19.18 4.38 2.55
N SER A 18 19.34 5.39 3.42
CA SER A 18 20.25 5.29 4.56
C SER A 18 19.79 4.28 5.61
N ARG A 19 18.48 3.95 5.63
CA ARG A 19 17.85 3.09 6.65
C ARG A 19 17.57 1.68 6.16
N ILE A 20 17.38 1.48 4.85
CA ILE A 20 16.87 0.21 4.28
C ILE A 20 17.60 -1.04 4.78
N ARG A 21 18.92 -0.98 4.95
CA ARG A 21 19.74 -2.13 5.37
C ARG A 21 19.43 -2.65 6.77
N GLY A 22 18.92 -1.80 7.67
CA GLY A 22 18.57 -2.22 9.03
C GLY A 22 17.11 -2.63 9.21
N LEU A 23 16.29 -2.49 8.17
CA LEU A 23 14.85 -2.73 8.23
C LEU A 23 14.54 -4.15 7.76
N ARG A 24 13.64 -4.85 8.42
CA ARG A 24 13.05 -6.14 8.04
C ARG A 24 11.75 -5.99 7.25
N CYS A 25 11.03 -4.90 7.45
CA CYS A 25 9.78 -4.60 6.75
C CYS A 25 9.68 -3.12 6.36
N ILE A 26 9.24 -2.86 5.13
CA ILE A 26 8.90 -1.51 4.66
C ILE A 26 7.47 -1.51 4.14
N VAL A 27 6.62 -0.69 4.76
CA VAL A 27 5.24 -0.48 4.32
C VAL A 27 5.16 0.86 3.60
N VAL A 28 4.94 0.84 2.28
CA VAL A 28 4.79 2.03 1.45
C VAL A 28 3.32 2.45 1.42
N VAL A 29 3.04 3.61 2.00
CA VAL A 29 1.70 4.19 2.15
C VAL A 29 1.56 5.42 1.24
N GLY A 30 0.42 5.56 0.59
CA GLY A 30 0.23 6.55 -0.46
C GLY A 30 -1.15 6.50 -1.08
N LEU A 31 -1.70 7.64 -1.48
CA LEU A 31 -2.90 7.66 -2.35
C LEU A 31 -2.63 6.87 -3.64
N PRO A 32 -3.66 6.27 -4.25
CA PRO A 32 -3.54 5.83 -5.64
C PRO A 32 -2.97 6.94 -6.53
N GLY A 33 -2.04 6.59 -7.42
CA GLY A 33 -1.37 7.56 -8.30
C GLY A 33 -0.23 8.39 -7.67
N THR A 34 0.24 8.10 -6.44
CA THR A 34 1.40 8.82 -5.85
C THR A 34 2.78 8.21 -6.13
N GLY A 35 2.85 7.15 -6.96
CA GLY A 35 4.11 6.50 -7.31
C GLY A 35 4.57 5.40 -6.33
N LYS A 36 3.66 4.86 -5.51
CA LYS A 36 3.97 3.77 -4.56
C LYS A 36 4.61 2.55 -5.23
N SER A 37 4.01 2.01 -6.28
CA SER A 37 4.47 0.78 -6.93
C SER A 37 5.87 0.94 -7.52
N LEU A 38 6.20 2.14 -8.00
CA LEU A 38 7.56 2.47 -8.41
C LEU A 38 8.53 2.43 -7.22
N LEU A 39 8.17 3.03 -6.08
CA LEU A 39 9.02 2.98 -4.90
C LEU A 39 9.21 1.55 -4.40
N VAL A 40 8.16 0.73 -4.40
CA VAL A 40 8.22 -0.71 -4.08
C VAL A 40 9.22 -1.44 -4.97
N ARG A 41 9.14 -1.23 -6.29
CA ARG A 41 10.07 -1.81 -7.26
C ARG A 41 11.51 -1.37 -6.97
N GLU A 42 11.75 -0.09 -6.72
CA GLU A 42 13.10 0.42 -6.47
C GLU A 42 13.68 -0.12 -5.16
N ILE A 43 12.84 -0.28 -4.12
CA ILE A 43 13.24 -0.92 -2.85
C ILE A 43 13.63 -2.38 -3.09
N ALA A 44 12.81 -3.12 -3.82
CA ALA A 44 13.07 -4.52 -4.17
C ALA A 44 14.36 -4.67 -5.00
N ALA A 45 14.57 -3.80 -5.99
CA ALA A 45 15.78 -3.79 -6.81
C ALA A 45 17.04 -3.45 -5.99
N ALA A 46 16.95 -2.49 -5.06
CA ALA A 46 18.04 -2.15 -4.16
C ALA A 46 18.40 -3.30 -3.21
N ALA A 47 17.40 -3.99 -2.64
CA ALA A 47 17.62 -5.18 -1.82
C ALA A 47 18.30 -6.29 -2.64
N GLY A 48 17.79 -6.60 -3.82
CA GLY A 48 18.38 -7.59 -4.72
C GLY A 48 19.82 -7.28 -5.13
N ALA A 49 20.16 -6.00 -5.35
CA ALA A 49 21.52 -5.56 -5.65
C ALA A 49 22.51 -5.77 -4.49
N ASP A 50 22.01 -5.76 -3.25
CA ASP A 50 22.77 -6.08 -2.03
C ASP A 50 22.73 -7.59 -1.69
N GLY A 51 22.13 -8.43 -2.56
CA GLY A 51 22.02 -9.88 -2.35
C GLY A 51 21.00 -10.27 -1.28
N ARG A 52 20.07 -9.36 -1.01
CA ARG A 52 19.05 -9.49 0.03
C ARG A 52 17.71 -9.87 -0.63
N PRO A 53 17.20 -11.10 -0.44
CA PRO A 53 15.93 -11.48 -1.02
C PRO A 53 14.78 -10.65 -0.44
N SER A 54 13.74 -10.42 -1.24
CA SER A 54 12.59 -9.64 -0.81
C SER A 54 11.27 -10.31 -1.14
N ALA A 55 10.33 -10.29 -0.20
CA ALA A 55 8.94 -10.65 -0.42
C ALA A 55 8.10 -9.37 -0.60
N VAL A 56 7.21 -9.34 -1.58
CA VAL A 56 6.42 -8.17 -1.94
C VAL A 56 4.93 -8.49 -1.82
N MET A 57 4.21 -7.69 -1.02
CA MET A 57 2.75 -7.66 -0.94
C MET A 57 2.26 -6.35 -1.55
N GLN A 58 1.30 -6.40 -2.47
CA GLN A 58 0.70 -5.19 -3.04
C GLN A 58 -0.80 -5.37 -3.08
N TRP A 59 -1.55 -4.41 -2.53
CA TRP A 59 -3.02 -4.45 -2.50
C TRP A 59 -3.62 -4.85 -3.86
N ASP A 60 -3.30 -4.12 -4.93
CA ASP A 60 -3.89 -4.32 -6.27
C ASP A 60 -3.49 -5.65 -6.93
N VAL A 61 -2.42 -6.30 -6.44
CA VAL A 61 -1.95 -7.59 -6.96
C VAL A 61 -2.52 -8.73 -6.12
N SER A 62 -2.34 -8.68 -4.80
CA SER A 62 -2.80 -9.74 -3.89
C SER A 62 -4.33 -9.89 -3.86
N ARG A 63 -5.10 -8.87 -4.28
CA ARG A 63 -6.56 -8.94 -4.43
C ARG A 63 -7.01 -10.04 -5.38
N GLU A 64 -6.19 -10.40 -6.37
CA GLU A 64 -6.50 -11.46 -7.35
C GLU A 64 -6.84 -12.81 -6.69
N SER A 65 -6.27 -13.10 -5.51
CA SER A 65 -6.60 -14.28 -4.71
C SER A 65 -8.07 -14.32 -4.29
N TRP A 66 -8.68 -13.16 -4.01
CA TRP A 66 -10.11 -13.05 -3.70
C TRP A 66 -10.95 -12.92 -4.96
N ASP A 67 -10.51 -12.15 -5.95
CA ASP A 67 -11.24 -11.97 -7.22
C ASP A 67 -11.42 -13.32 -7.95
N SER A 68 -10.47 -14.25 -7.80
CA SER A 68 -10.52 -15.60 -8.38
C SER A 68 -11.27 -16.63 -7.51
N HIS A 69 -11.61 -16.30 -6.26
CA HIS A 69 -12.26 -17.23 -5.35
C HIS A 69 -13.78 -17.27 -5.61
N PRO A 70 -14.39 -18.44 -5.91
CA PRO A 70 -15.77 -18.51 -6.39
C PRO A 70 -16.82 -17.85 -5.47
N SER A 71 -16.71 -18.07 -4.15
CA SER A 71 -17.65 -17.47 -3.18
C SER A 71 -17.49 -15.94 -3.09
N ALA A 72 -16.24 -15.47 -3.18
CA ALA A 72 -15.93 -14.06 -3.05
C ALA A 72 -16.42 -13.27 -4.27
N ALA A 73 -16.13 -13.78 -5.48
CA ALA A 73 -16.57 -13.18 -6.73
C ALA A 73 -18.10 -13.08 -6.84
N ALA A 74 -18.83 -14.04 -6.28
CA ALA A 74 -20.29 -14.03 -6.30
C ALA A 74 -20.92 -13.09 -5.24
N THR A 75 -20.35 -13.07 -4.03
CA THR A 75 -20.94 -12.36 -2.88
C THR A 75 -20.47 -10.91 -2.78
N TYR A 76 -19.26 -10.62 -3.23
CA TYR A 76 -18.59 -9.33 -3.03
C TYR A 76 -18.02 -8.78 -4.34
N PRO A 77 -18.85 -8.56 -5.37
CA PRO A 77 -18.37 -8.12 -6.68
C PRO A 77 -17.77 -6.71 -6.61
N GLU A 78 -16.79 -6.46 -7.47
CA GLU A 78 -16.36 -5.09 -7.79
C GLU A 78 -17.47 -4.38 -8.57
N ILE A 79 -17.79 -3.14 -8.17
CA ILE A 79 -18.80 -2.31 -8.83
C ILE A 79 -18.12 -0.99 -9.19
N ASP A 80 -18.13 -0.62 -10.48
CA ASP A 80 -17.55 0.62 -10.99
C ASP A 80 -16.08 0.87 -10.57
N GLY A 81 -15.27 -0.20 -10.52
CA GLY A 81 -13.86 -0.12 -10.09
C GLY A 81 -13.67 -0.01 -8.58
N VAL A 82 -14.73 -0.09 -7.78
CA VAL A 82 -14.71 -0.03 -6.32
C VAL A 82 -14.79 -1.42 -5.73
N THR A 83 -13.74 -1.82 -5.00
CA THR A 83 -13.69 -3.09 -4.26
C THR A 83 -14.72 -3.10 -3.13
N HIS A 84 -15.52 -4.16 -3.05
CA HIS A 84 -16.51 -4.35 -1.99
C HIS A 84 -15.89 -4.30 -0.57
N GLU A 85 -16.62 -3.75 0.41
CA GLU A 85 -16.14 -3.64 1.81
C GLU A 85 -15.77 -4.99 2.45
N GLY A 86 -16.48 -6.04 2.07
CA GLY A 86 -16.17 -7.42 2.46
C GLY A 86 -14.75 -7.85 2.06
N ILE A 87 -14.38 -7.64 0.80
CA ILE A 87 -13.01 -7.94 0.32
C ILE A 87 -11.98 -7.05 0.98
N ARG A 88 -12.28 -5.75 1.14
CA ARG A 88 -11.42 -4.80 1.86
C ARG A 88 -11.05 -5.28 3.25
N THR A 89 -12.06 -5.70 4.00
CA THR A 89 -11.91 -6.21 5.37
C THR A 89 -11.21 -7.57 5.41
N ALA A 90 -11.58 -8.49 4.53
CA ALA A 90 -10.97 -9.83 4.44
C ALA A 90 -9.46 -9.74 4.16
N MET A 91 -9.08 -8.94 3.17
CA MET A 91 -7.68 -8.68 2.84
C MET A 91 -6.94 -7.96 3.97
N GLY A 92 -7.63 -7.08 4.70
CA GLY A 92 -7.14 -6.42 5.89
C GLY A 92 -6.78 -7.36 7.05
N ILE A 93 -7.63 -8.37 7.28
CA ILE A 93 -7.36 -9.44 8.25
C ILE A 93 -6.16 -10.26 7.78
N TRP A 94 -6.18 -10.71 6.52
CA TRP A 94 -5.11 -11.52 5.95
C TRP A 94 -3.75 -10.83 6.00
N VAL A 95 -3.66 -9.53 5.68
CA VAL A 95 -2.34 -8.87 5.59
C VAL A 95 -1.62 -8.85 6.94
N ARG A 96 -2.35 -8.78 8.05
CA ARG A 96 -1.76 -8.87 9.39
C ARG A 96 -1.24 -10.29 9.66
N GLU A 97 -2.04 -11.32 9.36
CA GLU A 97 -1.60 -12.72 9.45
C GLU A 97 -0.35 -12.97 8.58
N ALA A 98 -0.36 -12.49 7.32
CA ALA A 98 0.75 -12.63 6.39
C ALA A 98 2.03 -11.96 6.88
N VAL A 99 1.94 -10.79 7.52
CA VAL A 99 3.10 -10.14 8.17
C VAL A 99 3.64 -11.02 9.30
N ALA A 100 2.78 -11.51 10.20
CA ALA A 100 3.19 -12.35 11.31
C ALA A 100 3.86 -13.65 10.82
N ASP A 101 3.23 -14.33 9.87
CA ASP A 101 3.73 -15.57 9.25
C ASP A 101 5.07 -15.34 8.57
N TRP A 102 5.22 -14.24 7.82
CA TRP A 102 6.47 -13.93 7.15
C TRP A 102 7.61 -13.70 8.15
N TYR A 103 7.38 -12.94 9.22
CA TYR A 103 8.38 -12.72 10.27
C TYR A 103 8.79 -14.02 10.94
N SER A 104 7.82 -14.91 11.23
CA SER A 104 8.06 -16.22 11.82
C SER A 104 8.92 -17.11 10.92
N GLN A 105 8.61 -17.17 9.62
CA GLN A 105 9.32 -17.99 8.65
C GLN A 105 10.73 -17.49 8.33
N HIS A 106 11.00 -16.20 8.58
CA HIS A 106 12.28 -15.56 8.26
C HIS A 106 12.98 -15.01 9.52
N ALA A 107 12.75 -15.59 10.70
CA ALA A 107 13.26 -15.05 11.97
C ALA A 107 14.78 -14.85 11.99
N ASP A 108 15.53 -15.76 11.36
CA ASP A 108 17.01 -15.76 11.33
C ASP A 108 17.61 -15.15 10.05
N GLY A 109 16.76 -14.70 9.11
CA GLY A 109 17.18 -14.17 7.82
C GLY A 109 17.49 -12.67 7.83
N ASP A 110 18.09 -12.20 6.74
CA ASP A 110 18.13 -10.76 6.42
C ASP A 110 17.09 -10.43 5.34
N ASP A 111 16.11 -11.28 5.05
CA ASP A 111 15.11 -11.03 4.02
C ASP A 111 14.31 -9.74 4.29
N LEU A 112 13.79 -9.12 3.23
CA LEU A 112 13.00 -7.88 3.31
C LEU A 112 11.54 -8.14 2.93
N LEU A 113 10.61 -7.76 3.81
CA LEU A 113 9.20 -7.64 3.44
C LEU A 113 8.91 -6.23 2.93
N ILE A 114 8.26 -6.11 1.78
CA ILE A 114 7.84 -4.83 1.20
C ILE A 114 6.33 -4.90 0.99
N VAL A 115 5.60 -3.95 1.58
CA VAL A 115 4.13 -3.92 1.53
C VAL A 115 3.67 -2.62 0.88
N GLU A 116 2.92 -2.68 -0.21
CA GLU A 116 2.20 -1.54 -0.75
C GLU A 116 0.79 -1.47 -0.15
N ALA A 117 0.53 -0.44 0.65
CA ALA A 117 -0.71 -0.29 1.40
C ALA A 117 -1.35 1.08 1.13
N PRO A 118 -2.43 1.16 0.32
CA PRO A 118 -3.09 2.44 0.04
C PRO A 118 -3.67 3.11 1.29
N HIS A 119 -4.16 2.32 2.26
CA HIS A 119 -4.93 2.69 3.47
C HIS A 119 -6.26 3.40 3.20
N ILE A 120 -6.32 4.30 2.21
CA ILE A 120 -7.51 5.07 1.88
C ILE A 120 -8.66 4.17 1.50
N GLY A 121 -9.79 4.36 2.19
CA GLY A 121 -11.00 3.58 2.01
C GLY A 121 -10.85 2.15 2.53
N GLY A 122 -10.08 1.91 3.59
CA GLY A 122 -10.00 0.59 4.23
C GLY A 122 -9.08 -0.42 3.53
N ARG A 123 -8.17 0.02 2.65
CA ARG A 123 -7.29 -0.89 1.88
C ARG A 123 -5.99 -1.15 2.63
N PHE A 124 -5.91 -2.29 3.33
CA PHE A 124 -4.84 -2.62 4.29
C PHE A 124 -4.69 -1.59 5.42
N SER A 125 -5.75 -0.85 5.79
CA SER A 125 -5.69 0.11 6.90
C SER A 125 -5.35 -0.58 8.23
N GLU A 126 -5.66 -1.86 8.36
CA GLU A 126 -5.39 -2.75 9.49
C GLU A 126 -3.93 -2.72 9.92
N LEU A 127 -2.99 -2.47 9.01
CA LEU A 127 -1.57 -2.33 9.34
C LEU A 127 -1.29 -1.08 10.20
N ALA A 128 -2.13 -0.05 10.12
CA ALA A 128 -2.01 1.19 10.90
C ALA A 128 -2.59 1.08 12.31
N HIS A 129 -3.63 0.24 12.49
CA HIS A 129 -4.32 0.09 13.77
C HIS A 129 -3.51 -0.76 14.78
N VAL A 130 -3.55 -0.35 16.05
CA VAL A 130 -3.00 -1.17 17.14
C VAL A 130 -3.98 -2.30 17.43
N VAL A 131 -3.56 -3.53 17.14
CA VAL A 131 -4.34 -4.75 17.37
C VAL A 131 -3.52 -5.68 18.24
N ASP A 132 -4.14 -6.33 19.23
CA ASP A 132 -3.46 -7.32 20.06
C ASP A 132 -3.38 -8.67 19.32
N ASP A 133 -2.42 -8.77 18.40
CA ASP A 133 -2.17 -9.97 17.60
C ASP A 133 -0.67 -10.25 17.38
N ALA A 134 -0.37 -11.34 16.66
CA ALA A 134 1.00 -11.77 16.40
C ALA A 134 1.78 -10.82 15.49
N ALA A 135 1.12 -9.94 14.73
CA ALA A 135 1.78 -9.01 13.81
C ALA A 135 2.25 -7.74 14.53
N GLU A 136 1.54 -7.32 15.58
CA GLU A 136 1.74 -6.03 16.24
C GLU A 136 3.17 -5.80 16.79
N PRO A 137 3.84 -6.78 17.45
CA PRO A 137 5.22 -6.61 17.89
C PRO A 137 6.16 -6.28 16.73
N SER A 138 5.96 -6.90 15.57
CA SER A 138 6.75 -6.66 14.36
C SER A 138 6.41 -5.30 13.73
N LEU A 139 5.13 -4.94 13.62
CA LEU A 139 4.68 -3.67 13.03
C LEU A 139 5.13 -2.44 13.83
N ARG A 140 5.24 -2.56 15.16
CA ARG A 140 5.78 -1.51 16.04
C ARG A 140 7.30 -1.53 16.20
N GLY A 141 7.93 -2.65 15.83
CA GLY A 141 9.35 -2.87 16.01
C GLY A 141 10.22 -1.93 15.20
N ALA A 142 11.43 -1.65 15.68
CA ALA A 142 12.40 -0.78 14.98
C ALA A 142 12.83 -1.31 13.60
N GLY A 143 12.61 -2.61 13.34
CA GLY A 143 12.83 -3.23 12.04
C GLY A 143 11.73 -2.94 11.01
N THR A 144 10.64 -2.27 11.37
CA THR A 144 9.57 -1.89 10.45
C THR A 144 9.57 -0.38 10.24
N LEU A 145 9.45 0.05 8.99
CA LEU A 145 9.30 1.46 8.62
C LEU A 145 8.09 1.63 7.70
N PHE A 146 7.21 2.57 8.06
CA PHE A 146 6.13 3.04 7.21
C PHE A 146 6.63 4.25 6.43
N VAL A 147 6.68 4.13 5.10
CA VAL A 147 7.09 5.20 4.20
C VAL A 147 5.83 5.85 3.65
N LEU A 148 5.48 7.02 4.18
CA LEU A 148 4.36 7.81 3.71
C LEU A 148 4.79 8.66 2.52
N VAL A 149 4.20 8.41 1.35
CA VAL A 149 4.51 9.10 0.10
C VAL A 149 3.47 10.19 -0.17
N ALA A 150 3.87 11.45 0.03
CA ALA A 150 3.05 12.63 -0.22
C ALA A 150 3.74 13.55 -1.26
N PRO A 151 3.57 13.29 -2.57
CA PRO A 151 4.19 14.08 -3.61
C PRO A 151 3.72 15.54 -3.59
N THR A 152 4.44 16.41 -4.26
CA THR A 152 3.93 17.76 -4.55
C THR A 152 2.66 17.67 -5.41
N LYS A 153 1.79 18.69 -5.31
CA LYS A 153 0.57 18.76 -6.14
C LYS A 153 0.88 18.69 -7.63
N ALA A 154 1.93 19.37 -8.08
CA ALA A 154 2.36 19.35 -9.48
C ALA A 154 2.74 17.93 -9.93
N LEU A 155 3.55 17.22 -9.14
CA LEU A 155 3.95 15.85 -9.48
C LEU A 155 2.76 14.89 -9.44
N GLN A 156 1.85 15.02 -8.48
CA GLN A 156 0.64 14.18 -8.41
C GLN A 156 -0.22 14.33 -9.67
N LEU A 157 -0.39 15.56 -10.17
CA LEU A 157 -1.11 15.79 -11.42
C LEU A 157 -0.41 15.14 -12.62
N THR A 158 0.92 15.25 -12.70
CA THR A 158 1.70 14.57 -13.75
C THR A 158 1.54 13.06 -13.68
N LEU A 159 1.63 12.46 -12.50
CA LEU A 159 1.46 11.02 -12.29
C LEU A 159 0.04 10.56 -12.64
N LYS A 160 -0.98 11.35 -12.30
CA LYS A 160 -2.37 11.08 -12.69
C LYS A 160 -2.53 11.05 -14.21
N SER A 161 -1.95 12.01 -14.93
CA SER A 161 -1.99 12.04 -16.39
C SER A 161 -1.25 10.86 -17.03
N GLN A 162 -0.07 10.50 -16.51
CA GLN A 162 0.68 9.34 -16.99
C GLN A 162 -0.11 8.05 -16.80
N ARG A 163 -0.72 7.88 -15.62
CA ARG A 163 -1.55 6.71 -15.30
C ARG A 163 -2.72 6.55 -16.27
N ALA A 164 -3.40 7.64 -16.63
CA ALA A 164 -4.48 7.60 -17.61
C ALA A 164 -3.98 7.10 -18.98
N ALA A 165 -2.83 7.60 -19.44
CA ALA A 165 -2.22 7.17 -20.69
C ALA A 165 -1.76 5.69 -20.63
N ASP A 166 -1.18 5.27 -19.50
CA ASP A 166 -0.72 3.89 -19.31
C ASP A 166 -1.89 2.89 -19.37
N MET A 167 -3.01 3.21 -18.72
CA MET A 167 -4.25 2.40 -18.74
C MET A 167 -4.83 2.24 -20.15
N GLU A 168 -4.72 3.27 -21.00
CA GLU A 168 -5.15 3.20 -22.40
C GLU A 168 -4.19 2.41 -23.28
N SER A 169 -2.90 2.41 -22.94
CA SER A 169 -1.83 1.84 -23.76
C SER A 169 -1.52 0.36 -23.46
N HIS A 170 -1.88 -0.13 -22.27
CA HIS A 170 -1.68 -1.52 -21.87
C HIS A 170 -2.93 -2.37 -22.15
N GLY A 171 -2.70 -3.62 -22.57
CA GLY A 171 -3.78 -4.55 -22.88
C GLY A 171 -4.57 -4.99 -21.63
N GLU A 172 -5.79 -5.46 -21.86
CA GLU A 172 -6.62 -6.12 -20.85
C GLU A 172 -5.84 -7.26 -20.17
N GLY A 173 -5.95 -7.35 -18.84
CA GLY A 173 -5.27 -8.36 -18.02
C GLY A 173 -3.87 -7.98 -17.54
N SER A 174 -3.42 -6.75 -17.78
CA SER A 174 -2.23 -6.18 -17.13
C SER A 174 -2.54 -5.65 -15.73
N TYR A 175 -1.58 -5.66 -14.80
CA TYR A 175 -1.77 -5.02 -13.49
C TYR A 175 -2.05 -3.51 -13.64
N GLU A 176 -1.54 -2.90 -14.70
CA GLU A 176 -1.82 -1.51 -15.06
C GLU A 176 -3.29 -1.26 -15.40
N SER A 177 -4.03 -2.27 -15.87
CA SER A 177 -5.48 -2.18 -16.11
C SER A 177 -6.33 -2.27 -14.84
N ASN A 178 -5.81 -2.85 -13.74
CA ASN A 178 -6.50 -2.92 -12.44
C ASN A 178 -6.42 -1.62 -11.64
N ASN A 179 -5.77 -0.62 -12.21
CA ASN A 179 -5.58 0.67 -11.58
C ASN A 179 -6.89 1.46 -11.47
N ALA A 180 -7.10 2.09 -10.31
CA ALA A 180 -8.17 3.09 -10.15
C ALA A 180 -8.16 4.14 -11.28
N SER A 181 -9.33 4.37 -11.88
CA SER A 181 -9.56 5.35 -12.94
C SER A 181 -9.27 6.78 -12.49
N PRO A 182 -9.05 7.74 -13.42
CA PRO A 182 -8.83 9.14 -13.07
C PRO A 182 -9.96 9.76 -12.23
N ASP A 183 -11.20 9.40 -12.52
CA ASP A 183 -12.39 9.89 -11.81
C ASP A 183 -12.45 9.32 -10.39
N LEU A 184 -12.23 8.00 -10.25
CA LEU A 184 -12.13 7.35 -8.94
C LEU A 184 -10.96 7.94 -8.11
N LEU A 185 -9.87 8.36 -8.77
CA LEU A 185 -8.76 9.05 -8.10
C LEU A 185 -9.19 10.38 -7.49
N ASP A 186 -10.00 11.16 -8.20
CA ASP A 186 -10.53 12.43 -7.71
C ASP A 186 -11.50 12.19 -6.56
N GLU A 187 -12.41 11.23 -6.69
CA GLU A 187 -13.35 10.85 -5.63
C GLU A 187 -12.61 10.42 -4.36
N LEU A 188 -11.61 9.54 -4.50
CA LEU A 188 -10.79 9.10 -3.36
C LEU A 188 -10.04 10.27 -2.72
N THR A 189 -9.56 11.22 -3.52
CA THR A 189 -8.84 12.39 -3.03
C THR A 189 -9.77 13.35 -2.29
N ASP A 190 -10.96 13.59 -2.81
CA ASP A 190 -11.97 14.45 -2.18
C ASP A 190 -12.56 13.78 -0.94
N SER A 191 -12.67 12.45 -0.93
CA SER A 191 -13.18 11.68 0.23
C SER A 191 -12.37 11.91 1.51
N LEU A 192 -11.09 12.32 1.40
CA LEU A 192 -10.22 12.62 2.54
C LEU A 192 -10.72 13.80 3.39
N ARG A 193 -11.54 14.69 2.81
CA ARG A 193 -12.02 15.88 3.51
C ARG A 193 -12.94 15.57 4.68
N GLY A 194 -13.75 14.51 4.58
CA GLY A 194 -14.60 14.06 5.68
C GLY A 194 -13.78 13.67 6.92
N PRO A 195 -12.88 12.69 6.79
CA PRO A 195 -11.92 12.32 7.84
C PRO A 195 -11.10 13.50 8.37
N ALA A 196 -10.56 14.34 7.47
CA ALA A 196 -9.77 15.51 7.87
C ALA A 196 -10.58 16.51 8.70
N GLN A 197 -11.82 16.80 8.29
CA GLN A 197 -12.72 17.68 9.05
C GLN A 197 -13.00 17.13 10.43
N GLU A 198 -13.23 15.82 10.54
CA GLU A 198 -13.51 15.18 11.82
C GLU A 198 -12.32 15.26 12.78
N LEU A 199 -11.12 15.07 12.24
CA LEU A 199 -9.85 15.20 12.96
C LEU A 199 -9.39 16.66 13.14
N ARG A 200 -10.16 17.64 12.63
CA ARG A 200 -9.85 19.08 12.66
C ARG A 200 -8.54 19.45 11.96
N ILE A 201 -8.21 18.71 10.91
CA ILE A 201 -7.07 18.97 10.03
C ILE A 201 -7.49 20.04 9.01
N ALA A 202 -6.68 21.07 8.87
CA ALA A 202 -6.96 22.16 7.95
C ALA A 202 -6.77 21.72 6.48
N SER A 203 -7.60 22.25 5.61
CA SER A 203 -7.48 22.09 4.16
C SER A 203 -7.17 23.44 3.51
N ILE A 204 -6.22 23.47 2.58
CA ILE A 204 -5.95 24.67 1.78
C ILE A 204 -6.81 24.73 0.51
N SER A 205 -7.47 23.63 0.15
CA SER A 205 -8.34 23.54 -1.03
C SER A 205 -9.66 22.82 -0.72
N SER A 206 -10.77 23.30 -1.30
CA SER A 206 -12.06 22.62 -1.16
C SER A 206 -12.15 21.32 -1.96
N THR A 207 -11.34 21.16 -3.01
CA THR A 207 -11.31 19.97 -3.88
C THR A 207 -9.89 19.62 -4.34
N GLY A 208 -9.74 18.41 -4.85
CA GLY A 208 -8.52 17.87 -5.43
C GLY A 208 -7.42 17.64 -4.40
N TYR A 209 -6.26 17.23 -4.92
CA TYR A 209 -5.14 16.83 -4.08
C TYR A 209 -4.56 18.01 -3.30
N ASP A 210 -4.54 17.83 -1.98
CA ASP A 210 -3.92 18.72 -1.00
C ASP A 210 -2.84 17.90 -0.27
N PRO A 211 -1.55 18.15 -0.58
CA PRO A 211 -0.46 17.33 -0.07
C PRO A 211 -0.27 17.46 1.44
N GLU A 212 -0.56 18.63 2.02
CA GLU A 212 -0.39 18.84 3.47
C GLU A 212 -1.55 18.23 4.24
N LEU A 213 -2.79 18.40 3.79
CA LEU A 213 -3.94 17.70 4.37
C LEU A 213 -3.73 16.18 4.34
N TYR A 214 -3.29 15.65 3.20
CA TYR A 214 -3.02 14.22 3.06
C TYR A 214 -1.91 13.76 4.01
N ALA A 215 -0.79 14.47 4.06
CA ALA A 215 0.34 14.11 4.90
C ALA A 215 -0.02 14.18 6.39
N GLU A 216 -0.75 15.20 6.83
CA GLU A 216 -1.19 15.35 8.23
C GLU A 216 -2.20 14.26 8.62
N LEU A 217 -3.19 14.00 7.76
CA LEU A 217 -4.16 12.92 7.96
C LEU A 217 -3.46 11.57 8.09
N MET A 218 -2.58 11.22 7.17
CA MET A 218 -1.90 9.92 7.22
C MET A 218 -0.90 9.81 8.36
N GLN A 219 -0.26 10.90 8.78
CA GLN A 219 0.56 10.89 10.00
C GLN A 219 -0.29 10.64 11.24
N HIS A 220 -1.52 11.18 11.30
CA HIS A 220 -2.46 10.85 12.36
C HIS A 220 -2.83 9.35 12.33
N VAL A 221 -3.13 8.82 11.15
CA VAL A 221 -3.46 7.39 10.96
C VAL A 221 -2.28 6.48 11.34
N LEU A 222 -1.05 6.91 11.10
CA LEU A 222 0.15 6.13 11.36
C LEU A 222 0.85 6.49 12.68
N ARG A 223 0.18 7.23 13.58
CA ARG A 223 0.80 7.76 14.83
C ARG A 223 1.34 6.68 15.78
N HIS A 224 0.95 5.42 15.58
CA HIS A 224 1.42 4.26 16.34
C HIS A 224 2.50 3.45 15.62
N ARG A 225 3.07 3.99 14.53
CA ARG A 225 4.07 3.36 13.67
C ARG A 225 5.33 4.20 13.58
N ASN A 226 6.44 3.56 13.19
CA ASN A 226 7.66 4.25 12.80
C ASN A 226 7.49 4.79 11.38
N VAL A 227 7.35 6.12 11.22
CA VAL A 227 6.99 6.75 9.94
C VAL A 227 8.14 7.58 9.39
N LEU A 228 8.38 7.45 8.09
CA LEU A 228 9.17 8.37 7.29
C LEU A 228 8.28 9.01 6.22
N LEU A 229 8.11 10.32 6.30
CA LEU A 229 7.43 11.10 5.26
C LEU A 229 8.39 11.41 4.12
N VAL A 230 8.05 10.94 2.93
CA VAL A 230 8.76 11.21 1.68
C VAL A 230 7.90 12.15 0.84
N ARG A 231 8.50 13.24 0.35
CA ARG A 231 7.85 14.23 -0.52
C ARG A 231 8.49 14.26 -1.91
N PRO A 232 8.10 13.36 -2.83
CA PRO A 232 8.61 13.39 -4.19
C PRO A 232 8.24 14.70 -4.89
N ASP A 233 9.23 15.32 -5.53
CA ASP A 233 9.11 16.59 -6.25
C ASP A 233 9.36 16.47 -7.76
N ARG A 234 9.83 15.30 -8.21
CA ARG A 234 10.16 15.00 -9.61
C ARG A 234 9.88 13.53 -9.93
N LEU A 235 9.72 13.24 -11.22
CA LEU A 235 9.64 11.86 -11.71
C LEU A 235 10.98 11.15 -11.54
N MET A 236 10.93 9.86 -11.27
CA MET A 236 12.08 8.97 -11.47
C MET A 236 12.01 8.43 -12.89
N GLU A 237 13.15 8.28 -13.55
CA GLU A 237 13.20 7.59 -14.83
C GLU A 237 12.96 6.10 -14.63
N VAL A 238 12.01 5.54 -15.38
CA VAL A 238 11.63 4.13 -15.29
C VAL A 238 11.64 3.54 -16.68
N THR A 239 12.28 2.38 -16.83
CA THR A 239 12.12 1.53 -18.02
C THR A 239 11.28 0.31 -17.65
N GLY A 240 10.25 0.02 -18.45
CA GLY A 240 9.35 -1.11 -18.26
C GLY A 240 8.32 -0.93 -17.14
N SER A 241 7.53 -1.98 -16.88
CA SER A 241 6.45 -1.97 -15.89
C SER A 241 6.96 -1.72 -14.46
N VAL A 242 6.18 -0.96 -13.68
CA VAL A 242 6.42 -0.77 -12.24
C VAL A 242 6.10 -2.02 -11.41
N TYR A 243 5.41 -3.00 -12.00
CA TYR A 243 5.11 -4.29 -11.37
C TYR A 243 6.14 -5.38 -11.73
N SER A 244 7.14 -5.06 -12.54
CA SER A 244 8.25 -5.99 -12.81
C SER A 244 9.19 -6.04 -11.62
N LEU A 245 9.25 -7.20 -10.97
CA LEU A 245 10.17 -7.50 -9.88
C LEU A 245 11.38 -8.26 -10.43
N GLY A 246 12.56 -8.08 -9.82
CA GLY A 246 13.77 -8.82 -10.20
C GLY A 246 13.79 -10.24 -9.62
N ASP A 247 14.73 -11.07 -10.06
CA ASP A 247 14.83 -12.50 -9.70
C ASP A 247 15.02 -12.77 -8.20
N GLN A 248 15.44 -11.77 -7.42
CA GLN A 248 15.61 -11.86 -5.96
C GLN A 248 14.34 -11.49 -5.19
N SER A 249 13.24 -11.24 -5.89
CA SER A 249 12.00 -10.75 -5.32
C SER A 249 10.85 -11.68 -5.66
N SER A 250 10.09 -12.08 -4.64
CA SER A 250 8.89 -12.91 -4.81
C SER A 250 7.63 -12.11 -4.42
N ARG A 251 6.49 -12.51 -4.97
CA ARG A 251 5.19 -11.98 -4.58
C ARG A 251 4.57 -12.88 -3.52
N LEU A 252 3.95 -12.27 -2.52
CA LEU A 252 3.15 -12.98 -1.54
C LEU A 252 1.68 -12.93 -1.95
N TRP A 253 1.06 -14.10 -1.87
CA TRP A 253 -0.31 -14.39 -2.26
C TRP A 253 -1.03 -15.06 -1.10
N ALA A 254 -2.33 -14.82 -0.97
CA ALA A 254 -3.14 -15.61 -0.08
C ALA A 254 -3.37 -17.01 -0.69
N THR A 255 -3.24 -18.06 0.13
CA THR A 255 -3.72 -19.38 -0.26
C THR A 255 -5.24 -19.43 -0.24
N GLU A 256 -5.85 -20.43 -0.88
CA GLU A 256 -7.30 -20.62 -0.87
C GLU A 256 -7.84 -20.74 0.57
N GLU A 257 -7.11 -21.44 1.46
CA GLU A 257 -7.50 -21.56 2.87
C GLU A 257 -7.41 -20.23 3.63
N GLN A 258 -6.42 -19.39 3.32
CA GLN A 258 -6.30 -18.06 3.91
C GLN A 258 -7.41 -17.13 3.42
N VAL A 259 -7.75 -17.20 2.12
CA VAL A 259 -8.90 -16.48 1.56
C VAL A 259 -10.17 -16.91 2.28
N GLN A 260 -10.47 -18.22 2.33
CA GLN A 260 -11.68 -18.72 2.98
C GLN A 260 -11.76 -18.32 4.46
N ARG A 261 -10.66 -18.46 5.21
CA ARG A 261 -10.62 -18.05 6.63
C ARG A 261 -10.94 -16.57 6.81
N SER A 262 -10.37 -15.70 5.98
CA SER A 262 -10.63 -14.26 6.06
C SER A 262 -12.09 -13.92 5.71
N LEU A 263 -12.69 -14.67 4.77
CA LEU A 263 -14.11 -14.53 4.41
C LEU A 263 -15.03 -15.01 5.53
N ASP A 264 -14.73 -16.15 6.18
CA ASP A 264 -15.51 -16.67 7.31
C ASP A 264 -15.62 -15.63 8.44
N VAL A 265 -14.54 -14.89 8.71
CA VAL A 265 -14.54 -13.80 9.68
C VAL A 265 -15.45 -12.65 9.22
N VAL A 266 -15.35 -12.23 7.95
CA VAL A 266 -16.21 -11.18 7.37
C VAL A 266 -17.68 -11.59 7.37
N GLU A 267 -18.00 -12.84 7.05
CA GLU A 267 -19.37 -13.37 7.04
C GLU A 267 -19.99 -13.45 8.44
N SER A 268 -19.16 -13.53 9.48
CA SER A 268 -19.59 -13.45 10.88
C SER A 268 -19.93 -12.02 11.33
N MET A 269 -19.50 -11.00 10.57
CA MET A 269 -19.78 -9.59 10.86
C MET A 269 -21.16 -9.18 10.35
N SER A 270 -21.84 -8.33 11.10
CA SER A 270 -23.01 -7.61 10.59
C SER A 270 -22.60 -6.58 9.54
N GLN A 271 -23.52 -6.23 8.64
CA GLN A 271 -23.33 -5.17 7.65
C GLN A 271 -22.94 -3.83 8.29
N ARG A 272 -23.43 -3.56 9.50
CA ARG A 272 -23.07 -2.36 10.26
C ARG A 272 -21.60 -2.40 10.71
N GLU A 273 -21.14 -3.54 11.21
CA GLU A 273 -19.75 -3.70 11.62
C GLU A 273 -18.80 -3.58 10.43
N LEU A 274 -19.16 -4.17 9.29
CA LEU A 274 -18.36 -4.10 8.07
C LEU A 274 -18.25 -2.68 7.51
N ALA A 275 -19.37 -1.97 7.42
CA ALA A 275 -19.40 -0.58 7.02
C ALA A 275 -18.63 0.30 8.01
N GLN A 276 -18.75 0.04 9.31
CA GLN A 276 -18.01 0.80 10.33
C GLN A 276 -16.51 0.57 10.19
N HIS A 277 -16.09 -0.70 10.05
CA HIS A 277 -14.68 -1.08 9.89
C HIS A 277 -14.01 -0.37 8.70
N THR A 278 -14.70 -0.31 7.56
CA THR A 278 -14.15 0.33 6.35
C THR A 278 -14.27 1.86 6.35
N ASN A 279 -15.27 2.45 7.02
CA ASN A 279 -15.45 3.91 7.09
C ASN A 279 -14.58 4.55 8.18
N ASP A 280 -14.31 3.84 9.27
CA ASP A 280 -13.49 4.31 10.39
C ASP A 280 -11.99 4.01 10.20
N TRP A 281 -11.54 3.72 8.98
CA TRP A 281 -10.14 3.39 8.66
C TRP A 281 -9.11 4.43 9.15
N PHE A 282 -9.54 5.68 9.34
CA PHE A 282 -8.68 6.77 9.82
C PHE A 282 -8.61 6.86 11.35
N ARG A 283 -9.50 6.15 12.06
CA ARG A 283 -9.50 6.00 13.52
C ARG A 283 -8.53 4.87 13.91
N SER A 284 -7.25 5.13 13.69
CA SER A 284 -6.16 4.32 14.28
C SER A 284 -6.07 4.50 15.78
#